data_AF-A0AAV7HIR0-F1
#
_entry.id   AF-A0AAV7HIR0-F1
#
_cell.length_a   1.000
_cell.length_b   1.000
_cell.length_c   1.000
_cell.angle_alpha   90.00
_cell.angle_beta   90.00
_cell.angle_gamma   90.00
#
_symmetry.space_group_name_H-M   'P 1'
#
loop_
_entity.id
_entity.type
_entity.pdbx_description
1 polymer ?
#
loop_
_entity_poly.entity_id
_entity_poly.type
_entity_poly.pdbx_seq_one_letter_code
_entity_poly.pdbx_strand_id
1 'polypeptide(L)'
;MVFLGDGEWVERVFYDALMGAKIPQFLDTAADHIFGQNVLLKSTITGKPSNRSKNIQVEKPEQLDAHLMQRMRAIFKHWLYTSVHACFLSTVKRDYHLGRLEYYLGRRIASIKNNVNGYQKRKSGSKQVSRDGASDGGNGHVGAGACTLLGIERIKT
;
A
#
# COMPACT_ATOMS: atom_id res chain seq x y z
N MET A 1 17.62 -21.55 8.66
CA MET A 1 18.00 -20.61 7.59
C MET A 1 18.00 -21.32 6.24
N VAL A 2 17.79 -20.57 5.15
CA VAL A 2 17.86 -21.00 3.75
C VAL A 2 18.80 -20.04 3.03
N PHE A 3 19.75 -20.57 2.25
CA PHE A 3 20.68 -19.79 1.44
C PHE A 3 20.06 -19.47 0.08
N LEU A 4 20.12 -18.22 -0.35
CA LEU A 4 19.49 -17.75 -1.59
C LEU A 4 20.48 -17.39 -2.70
N GLY A 5 21.79 -17.49 -2.43
CA GLY A 5 22.84 -16.95 -3.30
C GLY A 5 23.24 -15.53 -2.90
N ASP A 6 24.32 -15.02 -3.50
CA ASP A 6 24.85 -13.66 -3.30
C ASP A 6 25.13 -13.29 -1.82
N GLY A 7 25.47 -14.28 -0.99
CA GLY A 7 25.71 -14.09 0.45
C GLY A 7 24.44 -13.93 1.30
N GLU A 8 23.25 -14.04 0.70
CA GLU A 8 21.98 -13.79 1.36
C GLU A 8 21.40 -15.06 2.01
N TRP A 9 20.97 -14.87 3.26
CA TRP A 9 20.33 -15.90 4.07
C TRP A 9 18.98 -15.41 4.56
N VAL A 10 18.01 -16.32 4.57
CA VAL A 10 16.65 -16.01 5.00
C VAL A 10 16.13 -17.08 5.96
N GLU A 11 15.31 -16.69 6.92
CA GLU A 11 14.69 -17.61 7.86
C GLU A 11 13.76 -18.59 7.12
N ARG A 12 13.75 -19.86 7.54
CA ARG A 12 12.99 -20.92 6.85
C ARG A 12 11.48 -20.63 6.83
N VAL A 13 10.91 -20.23 7.97
CA VAL A 13 9.46 -19.95 8.07
C VAL A 13 9.05 -18.84 7.10
N PHE A 14 9.84 -17.78 7.02
CA PHE A 14 9.58 -16.68 6.09
C PHE A 14 9.83 -17.08 4.63
N TYR A 15 10.88 -17.89 4.36
CA TYR A 15 11.14 -18.44 3.03
C TYR A 15 9.95 -19.26 2.51
N ASP A 16 9.41 -20.17 3.32
CA ASP A 16 8.30 -21.04 2.93
C ASP A 16 7.05 -20.20 2.61
N ALA A 17 6.77 -19.16 3.40
CA ALA A 17 5.68 -18.21 3.14
C ALA A 17 5.87 -17.45 1.81
N LEU A 18 7.10 -17.03 1.49
CA LEU A 18 7.40 -16.35 0.23
C LEU A 18 7.22 -17.27 -0.99
N MET A 19 7.65 -18.54 -0.90
CA MET A 19 7.62 -19.44 -2.05
C MET A 19 6.20 -19.81 -2.50
N GLY A 20 5.24 -19.82 -1.57
CA GLY A 20 3.81 -20.06 -1.85
C GLY A 20 3.01 -18.82 -2.27
N ALA A 21 3.63 -17.64 -2.35
CA ALA A 21 2.94 -16.39 -2.68
C ALA A 21 3.02 -16.09 -4.18
N LYS A 22 1.95 -15.49 -4.75
CA LYS A 22 2.00 -14.90 -6.12
C LYS A 22 2.81 -13.61 -6.12
N ILE A 23 3.30 -13.16 -7.28
CA ILE A 23 4.17 -11.96 -7.41
C ILE A 23 3.73 -10.76 -6.55
N PRO A 24 2.47 -10.27 -6.58
CA PRO A 24 2.10 -9.10 -5.79
C PRO A 24 2.19 -9.34 -4.28
N GLN A 25 1.76 -10.51 -3.83
CA GLN A 25 1.83 -10.90 -2.42
C GLN A 25 3.27 -11.12 -1.98
N PHE A 26 4.07 -11.80 -2.80
CA PHE A 26 5.49 -11.98 -2.57
C PHE A 26 6.20 -10.64 -2.35
N LEU A 27 5.98 -9.67 -3.24
CA LEU A 27 6.63 -8.37 -3.20
C LEU A 27 6.22 -7.56 -1.97
N ASP A 28 4.93 -7.58 -1.62
CA ASP A 28 4.41 -6.90 -0.44
C ASP A 28 4.95 -7.51 0.86
N THR A 29 4.89 -8.84 1.00
CA THR A 29 5.38 -9.56 2.16
C THR A 29 6.90 -9.44 2.32
N ALA A 30 7.65 -9.52 1.22
CA ALA A 30 9.10 -9.36 1.24
C ALA A 30 9.51 -7.92 1.58
N ALA A 31 8.83 -6.92 1.03
CA ALA A 31 9.10 -5.52 1.34
C ALA A 31 8.85 -5.21 2.83
N ASP A 32 7.73 -5.70 3.37
CA ASP A 32 7.38 -5.49 4.77
C ASP A 32 8.40 -6.16 5.71
N HIS A 33 8.92 -7.34 5.36
CA HIS A 33 9.92 -8.05 6.18
C HIS A 33 11.32 -7.43 6.10
N ILE A 34 11.78 -7.04 4.91
CA ILE A 34 13.15 -6.56 4.69
C ILE A 34 13.31 -5.12 5.17
N PHE A 35 12.37 -4.24 4.85
CA PHE A 35 12.46 -2.81 5.18
C PHE A 35 11.70 -2.46 6.45
N GLY A 36 10.60 -3.15 6.73
CA GLY A 36 9.66 -2.73 7.79
C GLY A 36 8.73 -1.61 7.33
N GLN A 37 7.48 -1.68 7.77
CA GLN A 37 6.45 -0.71 7.35
C GLN A 37 6.76 0.74 7.75
N ASN A 38 7.43 0.95 8.90
CA ASN A 38 7.82 2.28 9.37
C ASN A 38 8.84 2.96 8.45
N VAL A 39 9.80 2.19 7.92
CA VAL A 39 10.77 2.70 6.95
C VAL A 39 10.06 2.98 5.64
N LEU A 40 9.25 2.03 5.13
CA LEU A 40 8.48 2.22 3.89
C LEU A 40 7.57 3.46 3.94
N LEU A 41 7.03 3.81 5.10
CA LEU A 41 6.21 5.02 5.30
C LEU A 41 6.99 6.33 5.13
N LYS A 42 8.26 6.36 5.54
CA LYS A 42 9.10 7.57 5.49
C LYS A 42 9.93 7.66 4.22
N SER A 43 10.14 6.52 3.55
CA SER A 43 11.04 6.42 2.41
C SER A 43 10.34 6.56 1.05
N THR A 44 11.17 6.66 0.01
CA THR A 44 10.85 6.57 -1.41
C THR A 44 11.97 5.81 -2.12
N ILE A 45 11.73 5.37 -3.36
CA ILE A 45 12.76 4.69 -4.16
C ILE A 45 13.99 5.57 -4.41
N THR A 46 13.78 6.88 -4.64
CA THR A 46 14.83 7.80 -5.10
C THR A 46 15.23 8.87 -4.09
N GLY A 47 14.58 8.93 -2.92
CA GLY A 47 14.76 10.02 -1.95
C GLY A 47 14.24 11.38 -2.42
N LYS A 48 13.52 11.44 -3.55
CA LYS A 48 13.02 12.68 -4.14
C LYS A 48 11.54 12.89 -3.83
N PRO A 49 11.12 14.10 -3.43
CA PRO A 49 9.71 14.42 -3.33
C PRO A 49 9.04 14.38 -4.71
N SER A 50 7.73 14.12 -4.73
CA SER A 50 6.98 14.16 -5.97
C SER A 50 6.91 15.58 -6.53
N ASN A 51 6.87 15.75 -7.85
CA ASN A 51 6.70 17.06 -8.47
C ASN A 51 5.41 17.77 -8.00
N ARG A 52 4.38 17.02 -7.63
CA ARG A 52 3.11 17.54 -7.11
C ARG A 52 3.25 18.17 -5.71
N SER A 53 4.20 17.69 -4.90
CA SER A 53 4.41 18.14 -3.53
C SER A 53 5.69 18.95 -3.34
N LYS A 54 6.40 19.28 -4.42
CA LYS A 54 7.74 19.89 -4.38
C LYS A 54 7.78 21.26 -3.68
N ASN A 55 6.65 21.97 -3.65
CA ASN A 55 6.51 23.29 -3.03
C ASN A 55 5.72 23.28 -1.71
N ILE A 56 5.32 22.10 -1.23
CA ILE A 56 4.66 21.97 0.06
C ILE A 56 5.76 21.63 1.07
N GLN A 57 5.75 22.27 2.24
CA GLN A 57 6.63 21.89 3.36
C GLN A 57 6.24 20.50 3.88
N VAL A 58 6.64 19.46 3.14
CA VAL A 58 6.55 18.06 3.53
C VAL A 58 7.96 17.65 3.95
N GLU A 59 8.07 16.87 5.03
CA GLU A 59 9.34 16.24 5.40
C GLU A 59 9.97 15.57 4.17
N LYS A 60 11.27 15.82 3.98
CA LYS A 60 12.01 15.26 2.86
C LYS A 60 12.00 13.73 2.99
N PRO A 61 11.51 12.99 1.98
CA PRO A 61 11.49 11.54 2.07
C PRO A 61 12.90 10.97 2.03
N GLU A 62 13.12 9.91 2.80
CA GLU A 62 14.38 9.18 2.79
C GLU A 62 14.46 8.27 1.56
N GLN A 63 15.66 7.97 1.09
CA GLN A 63 15.86 6.94 0.07
C GLN A 63 15.91 5.58 0.76
N LEU A 64 15.35 4.54 0.13
CA LEU A 64 15.54 3.17 0.62
C LEU A 64 17.03 2.80 0.64
N ASP A 65 17.44 2.09 1.68
CA ASP A 65 18.80 1.58 1.84
C ASP A 65 19.19 0.71 0.64
N ALA A 66 20.33 1.04 0.03
CA ALA A 66 20.85 0.36 -1.15
C ALA A 66 21.20 -1.12 -0.89
N HIS A 67 21.70 -1.46 0.30
CA HIS A 67 21.99 -2.83 0.70
C HIS A 67 20.71 -3.64 0.84
N LEU A 68 19.68 -3.08 1.49
CA LEU A 68 18.37 -3.75 1.59
C LEU A 68 17.69 -3.90 0.22
N MET A 69 17.91 -2.95 -0.71
CA MET A 69 17.46 -3.07 -2.10
C MET A 69 18.17 -4.20 -2.84
N GLN A 70 19.48 -4.39 -2.64
CA GLN A 70 20.22 -5.52 -3.19
C GLN A 70 19.71 -6.85 -2.64
N ARG A 71 19.48 -6.92 -1.33
CA ARG A 71 18.87 -8.08 -0.66
C ARG A 71 17.50 -8.43 -1.24
N MET A 72 16.62 -7.45 -1.38
CA MET A 72 15.30 -7.63 -2.00
C MET A 72 15.42 -8.13 -3.45
N ARG A 73 16.39 -7.61 -4.22
CA ARG A 73 16.66 -8.06 -5.59
C ARG A 73 17.14 -9.52 -5.63
N ALA A 74 18.03 -9.92 -4.71
CA ALA A 74 18.51 -11.30 -4.62
C ALA A 74 17.36 -12.27 -4.28
N ILE A 75 16.55 -11.94 -3.27
CA ILE A 75 15.40 -12.76 -2.87
C ILE A 75 14.37 -12.87 -4.01
N PHE A 76 14.09 -11.76 -4.70
CA PHE A 76 13.14 -11.78 -5.81
C PHE A 76 13.66 -12.55 -7.02
N LYS A 77 14.95 -12.41 -7.34
CA LYS A 77 15.60 -13.23 -8.36
C LYS A 77 15.48 -14.71 -7.99
N HIS A 78 15.86 -15.11 -6.78
CA HIS A 78 15.72 -16.49 -6.32
C HIS A 78 14.29 -17.01 -6.49
N TRP A 79 13.28 -16.26 -6.04
CA TRP A 79 11.88 -16.62 -6.19
C TRP A 79 11.46 -16.79 -7.66
N LEU A 80 11.90 -15.90 -8.56
CA LEU A 80 11.58 -15.99 -9.99
C LEU A 80 12.14 -17.26 -10.65
N TYR A 81 13.24 -17.80 -10.14
CA TYR A 81 13.89 -18.99 -10.70
C TYR A 81 13.52 -20.29 -9.98
N THR A 82 12.93 -20.23 -8.79
CA THR A 82 12.64 -21.42 -7.96
C THR A 82 11.16 -21.63 -7.64
N SER A 83 10.34 -20.57 -7.61
CA SER A 83 8.93 -20.69 -7.26
C SER A 83 8.13 -21.39 -8.36
N VAL A 84 7.21 -22.26 -7.95
CA VAL A 84 6.19 -22.87 -8.82
C VAL A 84 5.31 -21.80 -9.48
N HIS A 85 5.11 -20.65 -8.83
CA HIS A 85 4.34 -19.55 -9.41
C HIS A 85 5.07 -18.82 -10.54
N ALA A 86 6.39 -18.95 -10.61
CA ALA A 86 7.22 -18.33 -11.64
C ALA A 86 7.69 -19.33 -12.71
N CYS A 87 7.46 -20.64 -12.54
CA CYS A 87 8.01 -21.66 -13.43
C CYS A 87 7.50 -21.52 -14.87
N PHE A 88 6.26 -21.05 -15.07
CA PHE A 88 5.65 -20.81 -16.38
C PHE A 88 6.12 -19.50 -17.05
N LEU A 89 6.90 -18.67 -16.35
CA LEU A 89 7.45 -17.45 -16.93
C LEU A 89 8.67 -17.79 -17.77
N SER A 90 8.70 -17.31 -19.01
CA SER A 90 9.91 -17.34 -19.83
C SER A 90 11.00 -16.47 -19.20
N THR A 91 12.26 -16.71 -19.55
CA THR A 91 13.42 -15.91 -19.09
C THR A 91 13.19 -14.42 -19.29
N VAL A 92 12.70 -14.02 -20.48
CA VAL A 92 12.38 -12.63 -20.81
C VAL A 92 11.35 -12.02 -19.84
N LYS A 93 10.31 -12.79 -19.45
CA LYS A 93 9.31 -12.32 -18.48
C LYS A 93 9.90 -12.21 -17.07
N ARG A 94 10.78 -13.13 -16.67
CA ARG A 94 11.47 -13.06 -15.37
C ARG A 94 12.34 -11.81 -15.29
N ASP A 95 13.13 -11.53 -16.33
CA ASP A 95 13.97 -10.34 -16.39
C ASP A 95 13.14 -9.05 -16.43
N TYR A 96 12.02 -9.07 -17.16
CA TYR A 96 11.05 -7.96 -17.13
C TYR A 96 10.55 -7.68 -15.71
N HIS A 97 10.13 -8.71 -14.96
CA HIS A 97 9.68 -8.54 -13.59
C HIS A 97 10.79 -8.05 -12.67
N LEU A 98 11.99 -8.62 -12.78
CA LEU A 98 13.15 -8.22 -12.00
C LEU A 98 13.53 -6.75 -12.26
N GLY A 99 13.48 -6.32 -13.52
CA GLY A 99 13.69 -4.92 -13.92
C GLY A 99 12.63 -3.94 -13.39
N ARG A 100 11.45 -4.45 -13.01
CA ARG A 100 10.35 -3.65 -12.44
C ARG A 100 10.28 -3.70 -10.91
N LEU A 101 11.29 -4.23 -10.22
CA LEU A 101 11.30 -4.31 -8.76
C LEU A 101 11.03 -2.95 -8.09
N GLU A 102 11.74 -1.90 -8.50
CA GLU A 102 11.57 -0.54 -7.97
C GLU A 102 10.16 0.01 -8.17
N TYR A 103 9.56 -0.29 -9.33
CA TYR A 103 8.17 0.09 -9.61
C TYR A 103 7.21 -0.58 -8.63
N TYR A 104 7.38 -1.88 -8.36
CA TYR A 104 6.53 -2.60 -7.40
C TYR A 104 6.68 -2.07 -5.98
N LEU A 105 7.91 -1.83 -5.53
CA LEU A 105 8.19 -1.23 -4.23
C LEU A 105 7.60 0.17 -4.11
N GLY A 106 7.71 0.98 -5.17
CA GLY A 106 7.09 2.30 -5.24
C GLY A 106 5.56 2.24 -5.07
N ARG A 107 4.90 1.25 -5.69
CA ARG A 107 3.46 1.03 -5.47
C ARG A 107 3.15 0.61 -4.04
N ARG A 108 3.95 -0.29 -3.44
CA ARG A 108 3.76 -0.73 -2.05
C ARG A 108 3.87 0.44 -1.09
N ILE A 109 4.91 1.26 -1.22
CA ILE A 109 5.09 2.51 -0.44
C ILE A 109 3.86 3.42 -0.58
N ALA A 110 3.40 3.66 -1.81
CA ALA A 110 2.22 4.49 -2.04
C ALA A 110 0.96 3.89 -1.40
N SER A 111 0.78 2.57 -1.47
CA SER A 111 -0.34 1.87 -0.83
C SER A 111 -0.32 2.04 0.69
N ILE A 112 0.83 1.84 1.34
CA ILE A 112 0.97 2.00 2.79
C ILE A 112 0.64 3.45 3.21
N LYS A 113 1.19 4.45 2.50
CA LYS A 113 0.91 5.88 2.76
C LYS A 113 -0.58 6.22 2.60
N ASN A 114 -1.23 5.70 1.56
CA ASN A 114 -2.65 5.93 1.32
C ASN A 114 -3.53 5.28 2.41
N ASN A 115 -3.15 4.11 2.92
CA ASN A 115 -3.88 3.44 4.01
C ASN A 115 -3.83 4.24 5.31
N VAL A 116 -2.66 4.80 5.66
CA VAL A 116 -2.50 5.67 6.84
C VAL A 116 -3.32 6.95 6.69
N ASN A 117 -3.23 7.62 5.54
CA ASN A 117 -3.99 8.85 5.28
C ASN A 117 -5.51 8.59 5.30
N GLY A 118 -5.97 7.47 4.73
CA GLY A 118 -7.37 7.06 4.75
C GLY A 118 -7.89 6.80 6.16
N TYR A 119 -7.08 6.13 7.00
CA TYR A 119 -7.39 5.92 8.41
C TYR A 119 -7.49 7.25 9.17
N GLN A 120 -6.54 8.17 8.99
CA GLN A 120 -6.56 9.48 9.64
C GLN A 120 -7.78 10.31 9.22
N LYS A 121 -8.16 10.29 7.93
CA LYS A 121 -9.36 10.97 7.43
C LYS A 121 -10.66 10.43 8.03
N ARG A 122 -10.76 9.12 8.27
CA ARG A 122 -11.92 8.50 8.95
C ARG A 122 -11.98 8.86 10.44
N LYS A 123 -10.82 8.98 11.09
CA LYS A 123 -10.72 9.36 12.52
C LYS A 123 -11.01 10.84 12.75
N SER A 124 -10.69 11.73 11.81
CA SER A 124 -11.04 13.15 11.90
C SER A 124 -12.50 13.42 11.52
N GLY A 125 -13.07 12.68 10.56
CA GLY A 125 -14.49 12.77 10.18
C GLY A 125 -15.48 12.25 11.22
N SER A 126 -15.01 11.51 12.23
CA SER A 126 -15.84 11.01 13.35
C SER A 126 -15.91 11.96 14.55
N LYS A 127 -15.30 13.16 14.45
CA LYS A 127 -15.34 14.20 15.50
C LYS A 127 -16.35 15.33 15.26
N GLN A 128 -17.25 15.22 14.29
CA GLN A 128 -18.38 16.16 14.14
C GLN A 128 -19.70 15.48 14.50
N VAL A 129 -20.53 16.22 15.26
CA VAL A 129 -21.84 15.92 15.83
C VAL A 129 -21.82 15.40 17.29
N SER A 130 -21.58 16.34 18.21
CA SER A 130 -22.30 16.47 19.50
C SER A 130 -21.93 17.80 20.16
N ARG A 131 -22.60 18.87 19.73
CA ARG A 131 -22.79 20.21 20.34
C ARG A 131 -23.90 20.85 19.50
N ASP A 132 -25.08 21.26 19.97
CA ASP A 132 -25.66 21.41 21.29
C ASP A 132 -27.18 21.29 21.14
N GLY A 133 -27.88 20.79 22.17
CA GLY A 133 -29.31 20.98 22.30
C GLY A 133 -29.59 22.18 23.19
N ALA A 134 -30.42 23.13 22.73
CA ALA A 134 -31.57 23.70 23.46
C ALA A 134 -32.11 24.98 22.78
N SER A 135 -33.41 24.90 22.44
CA SER A 135 -34.46 25.91 22.61
C SER A 135 -34.54 27.19 21.76
N ASP A 136 -35.57 27.19 20.90
CA ASP A 136 -36.80 28.01 21.02
C ASP A 136 -37.11 29.04 19.91
N GLY A 137 -38.38 29.03 19.48
CA GLY A 137 -39.09 30.15 18.88
C GLY A 137 -39.06 30.32 17.35
N GLY A 138 -40.24 30.29 16.72
CA GLY A 138 -40.54 31.25 15.63
C GLY A 138 -41.09 30.71 14.31
N ASN A 139 -42.41 30.71 14.24
CA ASN A 139 -43.31 30.49 13.10
C ASN A 139 -42.97 31.31 11.82
N GLY A 140 -43.15 30.71 10.63
CA GLY A 140 -43.00 31.41 9.34
C GLY A 140 -43.20 30.55 8.08
N HIS A 141 -44.47 30.39 7.69
CA HIS A 141 -45.00 30.15 6.32
C HIS A 141 -44.19 30.95 5.25
N VAL A 142 -43.96 30.60 3.97
CA VAL A 142 -44.61 29.80 2.90
C VAL A 142 -43.53 29.59 1.81
N GLY A 143 -43.61 28.56 0.96
CA GLY A 143 -42.95 28.64 -0.36
C GLY A 143 -42.51 27.33 -1.03
N ALA A 144 -43.49 26.66 -1.65
CA ALA A 144 -43.43 25.81 -2.85
C ALA A 144 -42.09 25.24 -3.36
N GLY A 145 -42.08 23.93 -3.63
CA GLY A 145 -41.11 23.29 -4.53
C GLY A 145 -41.11 21.77 -4.45
N ALA A 146 -42.14 21.13 -5.02
CA ALA A 146 -42.30 19.69 -5.11
C ALA A 146 -41.19 19.01 -5.94
N CYS A 147 -40.73 17.82 -5.50
CA CYS A 147 -40.83 16.63 -6.35
C CYS A 147 -40.63 15.37 -5.49
N THR A 148 -41.66 14.53 -5.48
CA THR A 148 -41.85 13.36 -4.63
C THR A 148 -41.30 12.10 -5.31
N LEU A 149 -40.73 11.19 -4.49
CA LEU A 149 -40.74 9.71 -4.55
C LEU A 149 -40.41 9.03 -5.90
N LEU A 150 -39.54 8.02 -5.93
CA LEU A 150 -39.82 6.60 -5.64
C LEU A 150 -38.46 5.88 -5.66
N GLY A 151 -38.16 4.80 -4.93
CA GLY A 151 -38.93 3.90 -4.08
C GLY A 151 -37.95 2.82 -3.61
N ILE A 152 -38.07 2.42 -2.35
CA ILE A 152 -37.37 1.29 -1.73
C ILE A 152 -38.29 0.09 -1.84
N GLU A 153 -37.84 -1.03 -2.38
CA GLU A 153 -38.37 -2.34 -2.00
C GLU A 153 -37.25 -3.37 -1.81
N ARG A 154 -37.16 -3.87 -0.58
CA ARG A 154 -36.56 -5.14 -0.19
C ARG A 154 -37.53 -6.26 -0.56
N ILE A 155 -37.07 -7.37 -1.15
CA ILE A 155 -37.60 -8.71 -0.83
C ILE A 155 -36.46 -9.75 -0.87
N LYS A 156 -36.50 -10.64 0.13
CA LYS A 156 -35.70 -11.86 0.33
C LYS A 156 -36.09 -12.96 -0.67
N THR A 157 -35.12 -13.79 -1.02
CA THR A 157 -35.20 -15.26 -0.90
C THR A 157 -33.81 -15.81 -0.74
#